data_AF-A0A1M6U9W9-F1
#
_entry.id   AF-A0A1M6U9W9-F1
#
_cell.length_a   1.000
_cell.length_b   1.000
_cell.length_c   1.000
_cell.angle_alpha   90.00
_cell.angle_beta   90.00
_cell.angle_gamma   90.00
#
_symmetry.space_group_name_H-M   'P 1'
#
loop_
_entity.id
_entity.type
_entity.pdbx_description
1 polymer ?
#
loop_
_entity_poly.entity_id
_entity_poly.type
_entity_poly.pdbx_seq_one_letter_code
_entity_poly.pdbx_strand_id
1 'polypeptide(L)'
;MEIKAPPPKMDYPVASQGAVQLSEEEKEALSKAEEEKKALQEMLEQLDRRRQFLYDEKDPVGFLERYSYSNRPGSIKLSSKPTDSAAGLTSRLVAATNELQVNTLISEAHSNLINLRLIAALGEGDDAQRARAYISKLEKLIKRARSKVHELHSEYVIKHRQRKAEQNQQDRRAEQIKAELRRKRLARTTKENSYLIDVTRDYTFGSKKANADQGFPDAATKLDTASEVSIAAEAQAVAAAEAAGDSVAVGGGDVATGGNVDITVSGLATDGSVDVTV
;
A
#
# COMPACT_ATOMS: atom_id res chain seq x y z
N MET A 1 12.18 89.65 -0.47
CA MET A 1 12.30 89.66 1.00
C MET A 1 11.77 88.35 1.51
N GLU A 2 12.55 87.71 2.38
CA GLU A 2 12.15 86.66 3.35
C GLU A 2 11.57 85.32 2.88
N ILE A 3 11.72 84.36 3.82
CA ILE A 3 11.24 82.97 3.90
C ILE A 3 12.23 81.96 3.27
N LYS A 4 12.83 81.00 4.01
CA LYS A 4 12.75 80.62 5.44
C LYS A 4 14.08 79.96 5.85
N ALA A 5 14.57 80.19 7.07
CA ALA A 5 15.68 79.38 7.61
C ALA A 5 15.18 77.96 7.98
N PRO A 6 15.99 76.90 7.82
CA PRO A 6 15.64 75.56 8.28
C PRO A 6 15.63 75.49 9.81
N PRO A 7 14.75 74.67 10.43
CA PRO A 7 14.68 74.54 11.88
C PRO A 7 15.93 73.86 12.48
N PRO A 8 16.25 74.13 13.76
CA PRO A 8 17.45 73.64 14.41
C PRO A 8 17.44 72.12 14.59
N LYS A 9 18.64 71.54 14.65
CA LYS A 9 18.84 70.11 14.95
C LYS A 9 18.40 69.84 16.40
N MET A 10 17.49 68.89 16.58
CA MET A 10 17.12 68.38 17.90
C MET A 10 18.14 67.32 18.30
N ASP A 11 18.99 67.64 19.27
CA ASP A 11 19.88 66.66 19.89
C ASP A 11 19.05 65.74 20.79
N TYR A 12 18.81 64.51 20.34
CA TYR A 12 18.21 63.47 21.17
C TYR A 12 19.29 62.86 22.08
N PRO A 13 19.04 62.69 23.39
CA PRO A 13 20.03 62.19 24.32
C PRO A 13 20.44 60.76 23.98
N VAL A 14 21.75 60.51 23.98
CA VAL A 14 22.34 59.18 23.82
C VAL A 14 21.90 58.31 24.99
N ALA A 15 20.91 57.45 24.76
CA ALA A 15 20.52 56.43 25.72
C ALA A 15 21.70 55.46 25.92
N SER A 16 22.20 55.45 27.15
CA SER A 16 23.22 54.57 27.70
C SER A 16 23.26 53.18 27.07
N GLN A 17 24.45 52.76 26.61
CA GLN A 17 24.74 51.38 26.23
C GLN A 17 24.62 50.44 27.44
N GLY A 18 23.41 49.95 27.69
CA GLY A 18 23.22 48.74 28.48
C GLY A 18 23.71 47.55 27.65
N ALA A 19 24.84 46.97 28.03
CA ALA A 19 25.37 45.77 27.38
C ALA A 19 24.49 44.55 27.71
N VAL A 20 23.38 44.40 26.99
CA VAL A 20 22.59 43.17 26.99
C VAL A 20 23.43 42.09 26.35
N GLN A 21 23.86 41.11 27.14
CA GLN A 21 24.55 39.93 26.65
C GLN A 21 23.54 39.07 25.88
N LEU A 22 23.44 39.30 24.57
CA LEU A 22 22.67 38.47 23.65
C LEU A 22 23.07 37.00 23.84
N SER A 23 22.07 36.15 24.03
CA SER A 23 22.25 34.71 24.15
C SER A 23 22.88 34.14 22.87
N GLU A 24 23.55 32.99 22.97
CA GLU A 24 24.22 32.39 21.81
C GLU A 24 23.20 32.00 20.72
N GLU A 25 21.99 31.63 21.12
CA GLU A 25 20.85 31.33 20.23
C GLU A 25 20.42 32.54 19.37
N GLU A 26 20.40 33.76 19.93
CA GLU A 26 20.06 34.97 19.19
C GLU A 26 21.15 35.35 18.17
N LYS A 27 22.43 35.06 18.46
CA LYS A 27 23.54 35.29 17.54
C LYS A 27 23.51 34.29 16.38
N GLU A 28 23.19 33.03 16.63
CA GLU A 28 22.97 32.04 15.57
C GLU A 28 21.73 32.34 14.72
N ALA A 29 20.65 32.85 15.32
CA ALA A 29 19.47 33.27 14.58
C ALA A 29 19.79 34.46 13.65
N LEU A 30 20.59 35.42 14.12
CA LEU A 30 21.07 36.54 13.32
C LEU A 30 22.00 36.09 12.18
N SER A 31 22.94 35.16 12.42
CA SER A 31 23.81 34.67 11.33
C SER A 31 23.04 33.93 10.25
N LYS A 32 22.07 33.07 10.63
CA LYS A 32 21.16 32.40 9.68
C LYS A 32 20.31 33.40 8.89
N ALA A 33 19.78 34.44 9.55
CA ALA A 33 19.02 35.50 8.87
C ALA A 33 19.90 36.37 7.94
N GLU A 34 21.19 36.53 8.22
CA GLU A 34 22.14 37.19 7.31
C GLU A 34 22.51 36.31 6.11
N GLU A 35 22.64 35.00 6.30
CA GLU A 35 22.84 34.02 5.22
C GLU A 35 21.62 33.96 4.30
N GLU A 36 20.40 33.92 4.85
CA GLU A 36 19.15 33.99 4.08
C GLU A 36 19.04 35.30 3.28
N LYS A 37 19.40 36.45 3.87
CA LYS A 37 19.44 37.73 3.16
C LYS A 37 20.45 37.72 2.01
N LYS A 38 21.65 37.17 2.21
CA LYS A 38 22.66 37.01 1.15
C LYS A 38 22.16 36.11 0.03
N ALA A 39 21.54 34.97 0.36
CA ALA A 39 20.97 34.04 -0.63
C ALA A 39 19.82 34.68 -1.44
N LEU A 40 18.94 35.46 -0.78
CA LEU A 40 17.88 36.22 -1.46
C LEU A 40 18.46 37.31 -2.35
N GLN A 41 19.49 38.03 -1.90
CA GLN A 41 20.18 39.06 -2.68
C GLN A 41 20.88 38.47 -3.90
N GLU A 42 21.50 37.30 -3.77
CA GLU A 42 22.10 36.56 -4.88
C GLU A 42 21.05 36.05 -5.88
N MET A 43 19.91 35.52 -5.41
CA MET A 43 18.76 35.20 -6.28
C MET A 43 18.26 36.43 -7.04
N LEU A 44 18.22 37.60 -6.41
CA LEU A 44 17.74 38.84 -7.02
C LEU A 44 18.72 39.32 -8.11
N GLU A 45 20.04 39.23 -7.87
CA GLU A 45 21.02 39.44 -8.94
C GLU A 45 20.94 38.38 -10.06
N GLN A 46 20.66 37.11 -9.74
CA GLN A 46 20.46 36.07 -10.77
C GLN A 46 19.22 36.37 -11.63
N LEU A 47 18.14 36.90 -11.04
CA LEU A 47 16.95 37.34 -11.77
C LEU A 47 17.23 38.58 -12.62
N ASP A 48 17.94 39.59 -12.10
CA ASP A 48 18.29 40.76 -12.91
C ASP A 48 19.32 40.45 -14.01
N ARG A 49 20.28 39.54 -13.78
CA ARG A 49 21.16 39.01 -14.83
C ARG A 49 20.36 38.25 -15.91
N ARG A 50 19.42 37.39 -15.51
CA ARG A 50 18.54 36.66 -16.43
C ARG A 50 17.60 37.59 -17.19
N ARG A 51 17.16 38.67 -16.55
CA ARG A 51 16.36 39.73 -17.17
C ARG A 51 17.19 40.53 -18.16
N GLN A 52 18.39 40.97 -17.81
CA GLN A 52 19.31 41.65 -18.74
C GLN A 52 19.61 40.77 -19.96
N PHE A 53 19.86 39.48 -19.77
CA PHE A 53 20.01 38.52 -20.87
C PHE A 53 18.79 38.48 -21.82
N LEU A 54 17.57 38.65 -21.29
CA LEU A 54 16.33 38.75 -22.08
C LEU A 54 16.10 40.13 -22.73
N TYR A 55 16.85 41.17 -22.34
CA TYR A 55 16.76 42.52 -22.92
C TYR A 55 17.95 42.88 -23.84
N ASP A 56 19.07 42.15 -23.76
CA ASP A 56 20.25 42.35 -24.63
C ASP A 56 20.18 41.60 -25.97
N GLU A 57 19.20 40.69 -26.17
CA GLU A 57 18.78 40.29 -27.52
C GLU A 57 18.07 41.46 -28.22
N LYS A 58 18.87 42.37 -28.75
CA LYS A 58 18.45 43.45 -29.66
C LYS A 58 17.82 42.84 -30.91
N ASP A 59 16.50 42.70 -30.89
CA ASP A 59 15.56 43.06 -31.96
C ASP A 59 14.15 42.47 -31.68
N PRO A 60 13.35 43.01 -30.74
CA PRO A 60 11.96 42.57 -30.58
C PRO A 60 11.14 42.85 -31.85
N VAL A 61 11.48 43.92 -32.58
CA VAL A 61 10.88 44.27 -33.87
C VAL A 61 11.36 43.31 -34.97
N GLY A 62 12.66 42.99 -35.02
CA GLY A 62 13.26 42.07 -35.98
C GLY A 62 12.92 40.58 -35.75
N PHE A 63 12.51 40.20 -34.55
CA PHE A 63 11.90 38.89 -34.26
C PHE A 63 10.51 38.80 -34.87
N LEU A 64 9.68 39.84 -34.68
CA LEU A 64 8.34 39.91 -35.26
C LEU A 64 8.38 40.05 -36.80
N GLU A 65 9.34 40.81 -37.35
CA GLU A 65 9.62 40.83 -38.80
C GLU A 65 10.07 39.46 -39.33
N ARG A 66 10.97 38.74 -38.66
CA ARG A 66 11.34 37.37 -39.08
C ARG A 66 10.14 36.40 -39.07
N TYR A 67 9.22 36.56 -38.13
CA TYR A 67 7.95 35.84 -38.10
C TYR A 67 7.00 36.22 -39.26
N SER A 68 7.04 37.48 -39.73
CA SER A 68 6.18 37.96 -40.82
C SER A 68 6.75 37.69 -42.22
N TYR A 69 8.07 37.78 -42.43
CA TYR A 69 8.70 37.50 -43.73
C TYR A 69 8.64 36.03 -44.15
N SER A 70 8.51 35.11 -43.18
CA SER A 70 8.26 33.68 -43.46
C SER A 70 6.79 33.38 -43.77
N ASN A 71 5.86 34.28 -43.44
CA ASN A 71 4.42 34.12 -43.63
C ASN A 71 3.81 35.31 -44.40
N ARG A 72 4.16 35.45 -45.69
CA ARG A 72 3.47 36.40 -46.57
C ARG A 72 1.99 36.00 -46.71
N PRO A 73 1.01 36.86 -46.37
CA PRO A 73 -0.40 36.57 -46.59
C PRO A 73 -0.67 36.50 -48.11
N GLY A 74 -0.80 35.28 -48.63
CA GLY A 74 -0.93 35.01 -50.07
C GLY A 74 0.09 34.02 -50.64
N SER A 75 1.15 33.64 -49.90
CA SER A 75 1.99 32.50 -50.28
C SER A 75 2.50 31.72 -49.07
N ILE A 76 1.57 31.08 -48.35
CA ILE A 76 1.91 29.91 -47.54
C ILE A 76 2.43 28.86 -48.52
N LYS A 77 3.77 28.76 -48.63
CA LYS A 77 4.41 27.64 -49.31
C LYS A 77 4.15 26.41 -48.46
N LEU A 78 3.05 25.72 -48.79
CA LEU A 78 2.70 24.43 -48.22
C LEU A 78 3.80 23.43 -48.60
N SER A 79 4.86 23.39 -47.78
CA SER A 79 5.93 22.38 -47.82
C SER A 79 5.35 21.07 -47.31
N SER A 80 4.48 20.49 -48.15
CA SER A 80 3.36 19.65 -47.72
C SER A 80 3.45 18.22 -48.25
N LYS A 81 4.60 17.84 -48.80
CA LYS A 81 4.93 16.42 -48.93
C LYS A 81 4.96 15.84 -47.51
N PRO A 82 4.14 14.83 -47.19
CA PRO A 82 4.14 14.22 -45.86
C PRO A 82 5.55 13.73 -45.53
N THR A 83 5.98 13.90 -44.29
CA THR A 83 7.37 13.65 -43.85
C THR A 83 7.78 12.20 -44.01
N ASP A 84 6.82 11.27 -43.94
CA ASP A 84 7.00 9.87 -44.25
C ASP A 84 5.99 9.42 -45.31
N SER A 85 6.41 8.49 -46.16
CA SER A 85 5.55 7.87 -47.15
C SER A 85 4.58 6.92 -46.45
N ALA A 86 3.38 6.75 -47.02
CA ALA A 86 2.44 5.72 -46.55
C ALA A 86 3.08 4.31 -46.52
N ALA A 87 4.09 4.06 -47.38
CA ALA A 87 4.89 2.83 -47.36
C ALA A 87 5.80 2.71 -46.12
N GLY A 88 6.50 3.78 -45.74
CA GLY A 88 7.37 3.82 -44.56
C GLY A 88 6.58 3.65 -43.27
N LEU A 89 5.42 4.30 -43.17
CA LEU A 89 4.47 4.10 -42.07
C LEU A 89 3.95 2.65 -42.01
N THR A 90 3.68 1.96 -43.13
CA THR A 90 3.36 0.51 -43.06
C THR A 90 4.54 -0.33 -42.57
N SER A 91 5.77 -0.01 -42.96
CA SER A 91 6.97 -0.73 -42.51
C SER A 91 7.14 -0.61 -40.99
N ARG A 92 7.05 0.63 -40.46
CA ARG A 92 7.03 0.89 -39.01
C ARG A 92 5.87 0.17 -38.31
N LEU A 93 4.68 0.11 -38.93
CA LEU A 93 3.51 -0.57 -38.35
C LEU A 93 3.71 -2.08 -38.26
N VAL A 94 4.37 -2.70 -39.24
CA VAL A 94 4.73 -4.12 -39.18
C VAL A 94 5.77 -4.36 -38.08
N ALA A 95 6.82 -3.54 -38.02
CA ALA A 95 7.90 -3.65 -37.03
C ALA A 95 7.50 -3.31 -35.58
N ALA A 96 6.43 -2.53 -35.38
CA ALA A 96 5.98 -2.13 -34.04
C ALA A 96 5.54 -3.33 -33.18
N THR A 97 6.18 -3.53 -32.03
CA THR A 97 5.91 -4.64 -31.11
C THR A 97 4.97 -4.27 -29.96
N ASN A 98 4.79 -2.97 -29.69
CA ASN A 98 4.05 -2.45 -28.54
C ASN A 98 2.91 -1.53 -28.98
N GLU A 99 1.79 -1.54 -28.24
CA GLU A 99 0.65 -0.64 -28.47
C GLU A 99 1.07 0.84 -28.55
N LEU A 100 1.98 1.26 -27.68
CA LEU A 100 2.50 2.64 -27.65
C LEU A 100 3.15 3.06 -28.99
N GLN A 101 3.92 2.17 -29.62
CA GLN A 101 4.56 2.42 -30.92
C GLN A 101 3.54 2.49 -32.05
N VAL A 102 2.45 1.72 -31.96
CA VAL A 102 1.35 1.80 -32.91
C VAL A 102 0.56 3.11 -32.72
N ASN A 103 0.38 3.56 -31.47
CA ASN A 103 -0.32 4.81 -31.16
C ASN A 103 0.45 6.07 -31.60
N THR A 104 1.78 6.11 -31.45
CA THR A 104 2.60 7.21 -32.00
C THR A 104 2.56 7.23 -33.53
N LEU A 105 2.54 6.07 -34.18
CA LEU A 105 2.39 5.96 -35.62
C LEU A 105 1.00 6.39 -36.10
N ILE A 106 -0.06 6.07 -35.35
CA ILE A 106 -1.42 6.57 -35.60
C ILE A 106 -1.47 8.10 -35.51
N SER A 107 -0.79 8.74 -34.54
CA SER A 107 -0.77 10.20 -34.46
C SER A 107 0.02 10.84 -35.62
N GLU A 108 1.17 10.28 -36.01
CA GLU A 108 1.94 10.68 -37.21
C GLU A 108 1.10 10.54 -38.49
N ALA A 109 0.36 9.44 -38.64
CA ALA A 109 -0.55 9.20 -39.76
C ALA A 109 -1.73 10.19 -39.78
N HIS A 110 -2.27 10.57 -38.62
CA HIS A 110 -3.33 11.59 -38.52
C HIS A 110 -2.83 12.98 -38.91
N SER A 111 -1.63 13.39 -38.45
CA SER A 111 -1.01 14.67 -38.85
C SER A 111 -0.76 14.74 -40.36
N ASN A 112 -0.21 13.66 -40.94
CA ASN A 112 -0.02 13.56 -42.40
C ASN A 112 -1.35 13.60 -43.17
N LEU A 113 -2.41 12.98 -42.63
CA LEU A 113 -3.76 13.00 -43.22
C LEU A 113 -4.41 14.39 -43.15
N ILE A 114 -4.18 15.18 -42.10
CA ILE A 114 -4.63 16.58 -42.02
C ILE A 114 -3.94 17.42 -43.11
N ASN A 115 -2.61 17.31 -43.21
CA ASN A 115 -1.82 18.01 -44.23
C ASN A 115 -2.29 17.66 -45.65
N LEU A 116 -2.46 16.37 -45.94
CA LEU A 116 -2.95 15.91 -47.25
C LEU A 116 -4.38 16.35 -47.56
N ARG A 117 -5.27 16.44 -46.56
CA ARG A 117 -6.63 16.98 -46.75
C ARG A 117 -6.61 18.46 -47.09
N LEU A 118 -5.71 19.23 -46.49
CA LEU A 118 -5.51 20.65 -46.80
C LEU A 118 -4.94 20.84 -48.22
N ILE A 119 -3.99 20.00 -48.66
CA ILE A 119 -3.55 19.95 -50.07
C ILE A 119 -4.69 19.55 -51.01
N ALA A 120 -5.52 18.56 -50.64
CA ALA A 120 -6.61 18.11 -51.49
C ALA A 120 -7.77 19.13 -51.63
N ALA A 121 -7.78 20.16 -50.77
CA ALA A 121 -8.74 21.27 -50.77
C ALA A 121 -8.19 22.56 -51.42
N LEU A 122 -6.89 22.84 -51.26
CA LEU A 122 -6.24 24.06 -51.77
C LEU A 122 -5.38 23.84 -53.03
N GLY A 123 -5.03 22.59 -53.33
CA GLY A 123 -4.20 22.21 -54.46
C GLY A 123 -5.00 22.01 -55.74
N GLU A 124 -4.37 22.31 -56.87
CA GLU A 124 -4.99 22.26 -58.19
C GLU A 124 -4.64 20.95 -58.93
N GLY A 125 -5.55 20.47 -59.78
CA GLY A 125 -5.31 19.36 -60.70
C GLY A 125 -4.73 18.08 -60.07
N ASP A 126 -3.58 17.64 -60.61
CA ASP A 126 -2.94 16.36 -60.32
C ASP A 126 -2.56 16.17 -58.85
N ASP A 127 -2.13 17.23 -58.16
CA ASP A 127 -1.66 17.11 -56.77
C ASP A 127 -2.83 16.88 -55.81
N ALA A 128 -4.02 17.41 -56.10
CA ALA A 128 -5.24 17.06 -55.39
C ALA A 128 -5.64 15.59 -55.61
N GLN A 129 -5.48 15.05 -56.83
CA GLN A 129 -5.75 13.64 -57.10
C GLN A 129 -4.77 12.72 -56.38
N ARG A 130 -3.47 13.04 -56.40
CA ARG A 130 -2.42 12.33 -55.67
C ARG A 130 -2.69 12.37 -54.16
N ALA A 131 -3.04 13.53 -53.61
CA ALA A 131 -3.39 13.69 -52.20
C ALA A 131 -4.58 12.80 -51.80
N ARG A 132 -5.65 12.76 -52.59
CA ARG A 132 -6.81 11.86 -52.37
C ARG A 132 -6.40 10.38 -52.37
N ALA A 133 -5.55 9.96 -53.29
CA ALA A 133 -5.02 8.60 -53.33
C ALA A 133 -4.15 8.26 -52.10
N TYR A 134 -3.37 9.21 -51.58
CA TYR A 134 -2.61 9.04 -50.33
C TYR A 134 -3.48 9.03 -49.08
N ILE A 135 -4.52 9.88 -49.00
CA ILE A 135 -5.53 9.85 -47.93
C ILE A 135 -6.16 8.45 -47.84
N SER A 136 -6.60 7.88 -48.97
CA SER A 136 -7.16 6.52 -48.99
C SER A 136 -6.19 5.43 -48.53
N LYS A 137 -4.87 5.61 -48.71
CA LYS A 137 -3.84 4.69 -48.20
C LYS A 137 -3.66 4.86 -46.69
N LEU A 138 -3.58 6.09 -46.19
CA LEU A 138 -3.45 6.37 -44.75
C LEU A 138 -4.69 5.93 -43.96
N GLU A 139 -5.91 6.13 -44.49
CA GLU A 139 -7.13 5.68 -43.82
C GLU A 139 -7.21 4.14 -43.72
N LYS A 140 -6.72 3.41 -44.73
CA LYS A 140 -6.55 1.95 -44.67
C LYS A 140 -5.47 1.54 -43.67
N LEU A 141 -4.38 2.29 -43.57
CA LEU A 141 -3.32 2.08 -42.58
C LEU A 141 -3.85 2.28 -41.15
N ILE A 142 -4.55 3.37 -40.87
CA ILE A 142 -5.12 3.67 -39.55
C ILE A 142 -6.11 2.57 -39.12
N LYS A 143 -6.93 2.06 -40.05
CA LYS A 143 -7.82 0.90 -39.77
C LYS A 143 -7.02 -0.34 -39.35
N ARG A 144 -5.98 -0.71 -40.09
CA ARG A 144 -5.08 -1.84 -39.74
C ARG A 144 -4.34 -1.61 -38.43
N ALA A 145 -3.90 -0.39 -38.16
CA ALA A 145 -3.21 -0.04 -36.93
C ALA A 145 -4.11 -0.23 -35.70
N ARG A 146 -5.39 0.14 -35.79
CA ARG A 146 -6.38 -0.13 -34.72
C ARG A 146 -6.60 -1.62 -34.50
N SER A 147 -6.73 -2.43 -35.56
CA SER A 147 -6.75 -3.90 -35.43
C SER A 147 -5.51 -4.42 -34.70
N LYS A 148 -4.32 -3.96 -35.08
CA LYS A 148 -3.06 -4.36 -34.42
C LYS A 148 -3.01 -3.95 -32.94
N VAL A 149 -3.55 -2.80 -32.55
CA VAL A 149 -3.68 -2.43 -31.12
C VAL A 149 -4.53 -3.45 -30.37
N HIS A 150 -5.70 -3.85 -30.91
CA HIS A 150 -6.55 -4.86 -30.27
C HIS A 150 -5.89 -6.25 -30.20
N GLU A 151 -5.17 -6.66 -31.25
CA GLU A 151 -4.40 -7.90 -31.29
C GLU A 151 -3.31 -7.91 -30.20
N LEU A 152 -2.44 -6.88 -30.17
CA LEU A 152 -1.39 -6.72 -29.16
C LEU A 152 -1.94 -6.65 -27.73
N HIS A 153 -3.10 -6.00 -27.54
CA HIS A 153 -3.78 -5.94 -26.26
C HIS A 153 -4.28 -7.32 -25.82
N SER A 154 -4.88 -8.09 -26.74
CA SER A 154 -5.35 -9.45 -26.46
C SER A 154 -4.17 -10.37 -26.09
N GLU A 155 -3.05 -10.26 -26.80
CA GLU A 155 -1.82 -10.97 -26.47
C GLU A 155 -1.29 -10.59 -25.09
N TYR A 156 -1.26 -9.31 -24.75
CA TYR A 156 -0.82 -8.81 -23.44
C TYR A 156 -1.69 -9.38 -22.32
N VAL A 157 -3.01 -9.35 -22.47
CA VAL A 157 -3.96 -9.91 -21.49
C VAL A 157 -3.77 -11.42 -21.34
N ILE A 158 -3.54 -12.17 -22.43
CA ILE A 158 -3.26 -13.61 -22.38
C ILE A 158 -1.93 -13.89 -21.66
N LYS A 159 -0.85 -13.21 -22.02
CA LYS A 159 0.47 -13.34 -21.37
C LYS A 159 0.40 -13.01 -19.88
N HIS A 160 -0.37 -11.98 -19.50
CA HIS A 160 -0.59 -11.61 -18.10
C HIS A 160 -1.41 -12.68 -17.34
N ARG A 161 -2.47 -13.22 -17.96
CA ARG A 161 -3.26 -14.32 -17.38
C ARG A 161 -2.42 -15.58 -17.17
N GLN A 162 -1.58 -15.95 -18.15
CA GLN A 162 -0.65 -17.07 -18.04
C GLN A 162 0.31 -16.87 -16.86
N ARG A 163 1.01 -15.74 -16.80
CA ARG A 163 1.94 -15.42 -15.70
C ARG A 163 1.27 -15.48 -14.32
N LYS A 164 0.04 -14.99 -14.20
CA LYS A 164 -0.74 -15.07 -12.95
C LYS A 164 -1.15 -16.50 -12.62
N ALA A 165 -1.49 -17.34 -13.61
CA ALA A 165 -1.81 -18.74 -13.40
C ALA A 165 -0.58 -19.54 -12.95
N GLU A 166 0.59 -19.27 -13.53
CA GLU A 166 1.88 -19.86 -13.13
C GLU A 166 2.25 -19.49 -11.68
N GLN A 167 2.13 -18.22 -11.30
CA GLN A 167 2.32 -17.75 -9.92
C GLN A 167 1.36 -18.45 -8.95
N ASN A 168 0.06 -18.43 -9.22
CA ASN A 168 -0.95 -19.11 -8.42
C ASN A 168 -0.66 -20.62 -8.26
N GLN A 169 -0.10 -21.28 -9.28
CA GLN A 169 0.27 -22.70 -9.20
C GLN A 169 1.49 -22.91 -8.27
N GLN A 170 2.48 -22.03 -8.34
CA GLN A 170 3.65 -22.05 -7.44
C GLN A 170 3.22 -21.80 -5.99
N ASP A 171 2.35 -20.81 -5.75
CA ASP A 171 1.83 -20.49 -4.42
C ASP A 171 1.03 -21.67 -3.83
N ARG A 172 0.12 -22.27 -4.60
CA ARG A 172 -0.62 -23.49 -4.18
C ARG A 172 0.31 -24.64 -3.80
N ARG A 173 1.38 -24.87 -4.57
CA ARG A 173 2.40 -25.90 -4.24
C ARG A 173 3.14 -25.55 -2.94
N ALA A 174 3.51 -24.28 -2.76
CA ALA A 174 4.16 -23.82 -1.53
C ALA A 174 3.23 -23.94 -0.30
N GLU A 175 1.94 -23.66 -0.45
CA GLU A 175 0.92 -23.86 0.59
C GLU A 175 0.72 -25.33 0.94
N GLN A 176 0.67 -26.23 -0.05
CA GLN A 176 0.60 -27.68 0.16
C GLN A 176 1.80 -28.17 0.98
N ILE A 177 3.02 -27.78 0.60
CA ILE A 177 4.25 -28.14 1.34
C ILE A 177 4.23 -27.56 2.77
N LYS A 178 3.78 -26.30 2.95
CA LYS A 178 3.60 -25.71 4.29
C LYS A 178 2.56 -26.47 5.12
N ALA A 179 1.46 -26.93 4.52
CA ALA A 179 0.42 -27.69 5.19
C ALA A 179 0.90 -29.10 5.59
N GLU A 180 1.64 -29.80 4.73
CA GLU A 180 2.27 -31.08 5.05
C GLU A 180 3.27 -30.96 6.21
N LEU A 181 4.12 -29.92 6.18
CA LEU A 181 5.07 -29.64 7.23
C LEU A 181 4.36 -29.31 8.56
N ARG A 182 3.26 -28.53 8.52
CA ARG A 182 2.40 -28.29 9.69
C ARG A 182 1.78 -29.58 10.22
N ARG A 183 1.24 -30.45 9.36
CA ARG A 183 0.70 -31.77 9.74
C ARG A 183 1.75 -32.65 10.40
N LYS A 184 2.97 -32.73 9.84
CA LYS A 184 4.10 -33.48 10.41
C LYS A 184 4.54 -32.93 11.77
N ARG A 185 4.62 -31.60 11.92
CA ARG A 185 4.93 -30.96 13.22
C ARG A 185 3.84 -31.23 14.26
N LEU A 186 2.57 -31.06 13.89
CA LEU A 186 1.44 -31.33 14.79
C LEU A 186 1.43 -32.79 15.25
N ALA A 187 1.53 -33.75 14.32
CA ALA A 187 1.58 -35.17 14.65
C ALA A 187 2.75 -35.52 15.58
N ARG A 188 3.92 -34.89 15.38
CA ARG A 188 5.06 -35.02 16.30
C ARG A 188 4.72 -34.48 17.68
N THR A 189 4.21 -33.24 17.79
CA THR A 189 3.86 -32.62 19.07
C THR A 189 2.72 -33.35 19.80
N THR A 190 1.72 -33.89 19.11
CA THR A 190 0.70 -34.74 19.72
C THR A 190 1.32 -36.01 20.33
N LYS A 191 2.29 -36.63 19.64
CA LYS A 191 3.01 -37.81 20.14
C LYS A 191 3.99 -37.49 21.27
N GLU A 192 4.66 -36.35 21.22
CA GLU A 192 5.49 -35.82 22.31
C GLU A 192 4.63 -35.55 23.56
N ASN A 193 3.44 -34.96 23.38
CA ASN A 193 2.48 -34.73 24.47
C ASN A 193 1.88 -36.03 25.02
N SER A 194 1.63 -37.06 24.20
CA SER A 194 1.14 -38.35 24.73
C SER A 194 2.17 -38.99 25.65
N TYR A 195 3.46 -38.92 25.33
CA TYR A 195 4.51 -39.40 26.25
C TYR A 195 4.53 -38.66 27.60
N LEU A 196 4.28 -37.34 27.61
CA LEU A 196 4.15 -36.58 28.86
C LEU A 196 2.88 -36.97 29.64
N ILE A 197 1.78 -37.23 28.95
CA ILE A 197 0.53 -37.72 29.57
C ILE A 197 0.75 -39.12 30.16
N ASP A 198 1.42 -40.03 29.46
CA ASP A 198 1.70 -41.39 29.96
C ASP A 198 2.59 -41.33 31.20
N VAL A 199 3.68 -40.55 31.17
CA VAL A 199 4.57 -40.35 32.33
C VAL A 199 3.81 -39.75 33.53
N THR A 200 3.00 -38.71 33.33
CA THR A 200 2.20 -38.13 34.42
C THR A 200 1.09 -39.07 34.91
N ARG A 201 0.54 -39.90 34.04
CA ARG A 201 -0.40 -40.96 34.40
C ARG A 201 0.26 -42.03 35.26
N ASP A 202 1.47 -42.46 34.93
CA ASP A 202 2.22 -43.44 35.73
C ASP A 202 2.58 -42.89 37.11
N TYR A 203 3.02 -41.62 37.20
CA TYR A 203 3.24 -40.96 38.49
C TYR A 203 1.95 -40.85 39.33
N THR A 204 0.82 -40.51 38.72
CA THR A 204 -0.45 -40.32 39.45
C THR A 204 -1.18 -41.62 39.76
N PHE A 205 -1.11 -42.65 38.92
CA PHE A 205 -1.58 -44.01 39.26
C PHE A 205 -0.66 -44.66 40.29
N GLY A 206 0.65 -44.47 40.18
CA GLY A 206 1.62 -44.93 41.16
C GLY A 206 1.39 -44.32 42.55
N SER A 207 1.21 -42.99 42.65
CA SER A 207 0.93 -42.34 43.93
C SER A 207 -0.44 -42.68 44.48
N LYS A 208 -1.49 -42.77 43.65
CA LYS A 208 -2.82 -43.21 44.09
C LYS A 208 -2.83 -44.67 44.55
N LYS A 209 -2.06 -45.55 43.90
CA LYS A 209 -1.92 -46.95 44.32
C LYS A 209 -1.13 -47.05 45.62
N ALA A 210 -0.02 -46.32 45.77
CA ALA A 210 0.71 -46.24 47.03
C ALA A 210 -0.14 -45.69 48.19
N ASN A 211 -1.00 -44.69 47.93
CA ASN A 211 -1.95 -44.15 48.91
C ASN A 211 -3.20 -45.04 49.14
N ALA A 212 -3.39 -46.11 48.35
CA ALA A 212 -4.45 -47.10 48.56
C ALA A 212 -3.92 -48.40 49.19
N ASP A 213 -2.63 -48.69 48.98
CA ASP A 213 -1.87 -49.83 49.55
C ASP A 213 -1.27 -49.47 50.91
N GLN A 214 -1.00 -48.18 51.17
CA GLN A 214 -1.19 -47.59 52.50
C GLN A 214 -2.68 -47.67 52.81
N GLY A 215 -3.11 -48.84 53.28
CA GLY A 215 -4.53 -49.18 53.41
C GLY A 215 -5.31 -48.12 54.16
N PHE A 216 -6.61 -48.02 53.82
CA PHE A 216 -7.59 -47.44 54.74
C PHE A 216 -7.26 -47.95 56.15
N PRO A 217 -6.90 -47.09 57.12
CA PRO A 217 -6.75 -47.54 58.49
C PRO A 217 -8.10 -48.12 58.88
N ASP A 218 -8.10 -49.43 59.09
CA ASP A 218 -9.31 -50.24 59.22
C ASP A 218 -10.25 -49.54 60.21
N ALA A 219 -11.49 -49.32 59.79
CA ALA A 219 -12.47 -48.60 60.59
C ALA A 219 -12.65 -49.26 61.97
N ALA A 220 -12.37 -50.57 62.08
CA ALA A 220 -12.25 -51.28 63.35
C ALA A 220 -11.15 -50.70 64.26
N THR A 221 -9.93 -50.44 63.78
CA THR A 221 -8.83 -49.88 64.61
C THR A 221 -9.11 -48.46 65.13
N LYS A 222 -9.88 -47.66 64.38
CA LYS A 222 -10.35 -46.35 64.85
C LYS A 222 -11.51 -46.45 65.83
N LEU A 223 -12.34 -47.49 65.72
CA LEU A 223 -13.38 -47.79 66.71
C LEU A 223 -12.78 -48.35 68.00
N ASP A 224 -11.76 -49.21 67.92
CA ASP A 224 -11.11 -49.83 69.08
C ASP A 224 -10.39 -48.77 69.92
N THR A 225 -9.54 -47.95 69.29
CA THR A 225 -8.88 -46.82 69.95
C THR A 225 -9.85 -45.73 70.42
N ALA A 226 -10.96 -45.48 69.70
CA ALA A 226 -12.02 -44.61 70.21
C ALA A 226 -12.74 -45.23 71.42
N SER A 227 -12.90 -46.56 71.47
CA SER A 227 -13.55 -47.26 72.59
C SER A 227 -12.68 -47.27 73.85
N GLU A 228 -11.36 -47.48 73.71
CA GLU A 228 -10.43 -47.38 74.84
C GLU A 228 -10.37 -45.94 75.39
N VAL A 229 -10.35 -44.95 74.49
CA VAL A 229 -10.41 -43.52 74.89
C VAL A 229 -11.77 -43.18 75.50
N SER A 230 -12.89 -43.72 75.02
CA SER A 230 -14.20 -43.47 75.64
C SER A 230 -14.37 -44.18 76.98
N ILE A 231 -13.82 -45.40 77.17
CA ILE A 231 -13.84 -46.07 78.48
C ILE A 231 -12.95 -45.34 79.49
N ALA A 232 -11.77 -44.86 79.06
CA ALA A 232 -10.90 -44.04 79.91
C ALA A 232 -11.51 -42.66 80.21
N ALA A 233 -12.18 -42.04 79.23
CA ALA A 233 -12.87 -40.77 79.40
C ALA A 233 -14.15 -40.92 80.24
N GLU A 234 -14.93 -41.99 80.12
CA GLU A 234 -16.09 -42.27 80.97
C GLU A 234 -15.67 -42.58 82.41
N ALA A 235 -14.54 -43.26 82.63
CA ALA A 235 -13.97 -43.41 83.97
C ALA A 235 -13.56 -42.07 84.63
N GLN A 236 -13.26 -41.03 83.85
CA GLN A 236 -13.01 -39.67 84.34
C GLN A 236 -14.26 -38.74 84.28
N ALA A 237 -15.23 -39.02 83.40
CA ALA A 237 -16.44 -38.22 83.22
C ALA A 237 -17.59 -38.65 84.13
N VAL A 238 -17.67 -39.92 84.56
CA VAL A 238 -18.54 -40.33 85.67
C VAL A 238 -18.11 -39.68 87.00
N ALA A 239 -16.87 -39.16 87.07
CA ALA A 239 -16.38 -38.33 88.17
C ALA A 239 -16.51 -36.80 87.94
N ALA A 240 -16.99 -36.35 86.77
CA ALA A 240 -16.94 -34.92 86.38
C ALA A 240 -18.12 -34.37 85.56
N ALA A 241 -19.07 -35.20 85.11
CA ALA A 241 -20.20 -34.83 84.27
C ALA A 241 -21.54 -34.76 85.04
N GLU A 242 -21.49 -34.34 86.30
CA GLU A 242 -22.64 -33.73 87.01
C GLU A 242 -22.89 -32.29 86.49
N ALA A 243 -22.90 -32.11 85.16
CA ALA A 243 -23.10 -30.83 84.48
C ALA A 243 -23.53 -30.99 83.00
N ALA A 244 -24.55 -30.22 82.62
CA ALA A 244 -25.16 -30.06 81.28
C ALA A 244 -24.19 -29.95 80.07
N GLY A 245 -24.59 -30.17 78.81
CA GLY A 245 -25.90 -30.47 78.23
C GLY A 245 -26.16 -29.74 76.89
N ASP A 246 -26.48 -30.52 75.83
CA ASP A 246 -27.28 -30.20 74.61
C ASP A 246 -26.72 -29.48 73.34
N SER A 247 -27.17 -29.97 72.16
CA SER A 247 -27.13 -29.44 70.75
C SER A 247 -25.77 -29.18 70.03
N VAL A 248 -25.41 -29.58 68.79
CA VAL A 248 -26.04 -30.09 67.51
C VAL A 248 -26.75 -29.00 66.67
N ALA A 249 -26.56 -28.75 65.35
CA ALA A 249 -26.07 -29.51 64.16
C ALA A 249 -25.34 -28.60 63.10
N VAL A 250 -24.52 -29.07 62.12
CA VAL A 250 -24.82 -29.54 60.70
C VAL A 250 -25.63 -28.53 59.85
N GLY A 251 -25.43 -28.23 58.54
CA GLY A 251 -24.57 -28.67 57.40
C GLY A 251 -24.87 -27.75 56.16
N GLY A 252 -24.56 -27.98 54.88
CA GLY A 252 -23.76 -29.01 54.16
C GLY A 252 -24.15 -29.18 52.66
N GLY A 253 -23.31 -28.78 51.68
CA GLY A 253 -23.47 -29.05 50.21
C GLY A 253 -24.32 -28.04 49.40
N ASP A 254 -24.33 -28.02 48.05
CA ASP A 254 -23.52 -28.73 47.04
C ASP A 254 -23.61 -28.06 45.62
N VAL A 255 -22.95 -28.63 44.59
CA VAL A 255 -22.71 -28.09 43.23
C VAL A 255 -23.60 -28.69 42.13
N ALA A 256 -23.99 -27.88 41.11
CA ALA A 256 -24.40 -28.34 39.76
C ALA A 256 -24.05 -27.25 38.71
N THR A 257 -23.19 -27.44 37.71
CA THR A 257 -23.22 -28.33 36.52
C THR A 257 -24.21 -27.87 35.43
N GLY A 258 -23.67 -27.48 34.25
CA GLY A 258 -24.47 -27.25 33.03
C GLY A 258 -23.78 -26.33 32.02
N GLY A 259 -23.25 -26.87 30.93
CA GLY A 259 -22.68 -26.09 29.82
C GLY A 259 -23.23 -26.57 28.47
N ASN A 260 -23.59 -25.61 27.61
CA ASN A 260 -23.97 -25.83 26.20
C ASN A 260 -23.14 -24.92 25.31
N VAL A 261 -22.66 -25.43 24.17
CA VAL A 261 -22.05 -24.65 23.09
C VAL A 261 -22.63 -25.14 21.77
N ASP A 262 -23.39 -24.28 21.11
CA ASP A 262 -23.92 -24.53 19.76
C ASP A 262 -22.82 -24.37 18.70
N ILE A 263 -22.83 -25.26 17.70
CA ILE A 263 -21.98 -25.17 16.50
C ILE A 263 -22.88 -25.17 15.27
N THR A 264 -23.06 -23.98 14.68
CA THR A 264 -23.80 -23.80 13.42
C THR A 264 -22.87 -24.04 12.23
N VAL A 265 -23.17 -25.07 11.42
CA VAL A 265 -22.50 -25.32 10.15
C VAL A 265 -23.42 -24.88 9.01
N SER A 266 -23.15 -23.70 8.46
CA SER A 266 -23.85 -23.17 7.28
C SER A 266 -23.07 -23.51 6.01
N GLY A 267 -23.61 -24.42 5.20
CA GLY A 267 -23.00 -24.75 3.91
C GLY A 267 -23.84 -25.72 3.09
N LEU A 268 -24.62 -25.20 2.14
CA LEU A 268 -25.11 -25.99 1.01
C LEU A 268 -25.11 -25.11 -0.25
N ALA A 269 -24.33 -25.53 -1.24
CA ALA A 269 -24.29 -24.93 -2.56
C ALA A 269 -25.19 -25.72 -3.51
N THR A 270 -25.85 -25.04 -4.44
CA THR A 270 -26.54 -25.66 -5.58
C THR A 270 -26.18 -24.91 -6.85
N ASP A 271 -25.27 -25.49 -7.64
CA ASP A 271 -24.96 -25.01 -8.98
C ASP A 271 -26.14 -25.25 -9.92
N GLY A 272 -26.63 -24.18 -10.55
CA GLY A 272 -27.67 -24.23 -11.58
C GLY A 272 -27.07 -24.17 -12.99
N SER A 273 -26.75 -25.33 -13.56
CA SER A 273 -26.37 -25.43 -14.98
C SER A 273 -27.57 -25.07 -15.87
N VAL A 274 -27.40 -24.10 -16.76
CA VAL A 274 -28.38 -23.80 -17.81
C VAL A 274 -27.79 -24.19 -19.16
N ASP A 275 -28.15 -25.38 -19.63
CA ASP A 275 -27.90 -25.80 -21.01
C ASP A 275 -28.77 -24.97 -21.95
N VAL A 276 -28.14 -24.25 -22.87
CA VAL A 276 -28.82 -23.62 -24.01
C VAL A 276 -28.71 -24.57 -25.19
N THR A 277 -29.81 -25.23 -25.52
CA THR A 277 -29.92 -26.08 -26.72
C THR A 277 -30.34 -25.28 -27.94
N VAL A 278 -29.56 -25.48 -29.03
CA VAL A 278 -29.80 -25.25 -30.47
C VAL A 278 -30.81 -24.16 -30.87
#